data_AF-A0A2L0UAP9-F1
#
_entry.id   AF-A0A2L0UAP9-F1
#
_cell.length_a   1.000
_cell.length_b   1.000
_cell.length_c   1.000
_cell.angle_alpha   90.00
_cell.angle_beta   90.00
_cell.angle_gamma   90.00
#
_symmetry.space_group_name_H-M   'P 1'
#
loop_
_entity.id
_entity.type
_entity.pdbx_description
1 polymer ?
#
loop_
_entity_poly.entity_id
_entity_poly.type
_entity_poly.pdbx_seq_one_letter_code
_entity_poly.pdbx_strand_id
1 'polypeptide(L)'
;MKRLLRLLTGLLLVLVMAGIAVPLAVYLTPRVLAAVDPAPSAPPVTPSPQVPPTAVPLPDVVTPLSPAAPAPDPAVLGPQLDAALAIPGPGSFAGTVIDSADGAVLYARDADRPQPPASNIKLLTAVAAMTYGRPDQVLETTVLTSGTAPGALYLRGGGDVLLGSGPSDPDAVIGRAGLATLAADAADALPDGSGPYSVYLDDSLFAGATLNPTWADGDVQAGEVAPVHALAVNSAWLEEGRTG
;
A
#
# COMPACT_ATOMS: atom_id res chain seq x y z
N MET A 1 23.51 72.27 -18.40
CA MET A 1 22.13 71.77 -18.14
C MET A 1 21.92 70.31 -18.53
N LYS A 2 22.23 69.86 -19.77
CA LYS A 2 21.98 68.47 -20.22
C LYS A 2 22.71 67.35 -19.44
N ARG A 3 23.93 67.60 -18.92
CA ARG A 3 24.69 66.63 -18.11
C ARG A 3 24.13 66.45 -16.69
N LEU A 4 23.74 67.55 -16.04
CA LEU A 4 23.14 67.53 -14.69
C LEU A 4 21.79 66.83 -14.70
N LEU A 5 20.96 67.07 -15.73
CA LEU A 5 19.68 66.39 -15.88
C LEU A 5 19.86 64.88 -16.05
N ARG A 6 20.82 64.43 -16.87
CA ARG A 6 21.13 62.99 -17.03
C ARG A 6 21.61 62.34 -15.74
N LEU A 7 22.41 63.05 -14.93
CA LEU A 7 22.86 62.56 -13.63
C LEU A 7 21.69 62.43 -12.65
N LEU A 8 20.78 63.41 -12.62
CA LEU A 8 19.57 63.37 -11.80
C LEU A 8 18.62 62.26 -12.23
N THR A 9 18.40 62.06 -13.54
CA THR A 9 17.57 60.96 -14.05
C THR A 9 18.19 59.60 -13.77
N GLY A 10 19.52 59.48 -13.89
CA GLY A 10 20.24 58.25 -13.54
C GLY A 10 20.13 57.93 -12.05
N LEU A 11 20.32 58.92 -11.18
CA LEU A 11 20.16 58.77 -9.74
C LEU A 11 18.72 58.38 -9.36
N LEU A 12 17.72 59.03 -9.96
CA LEU A 12 16.31 58.71 -9.74
C LEU A 12 16.01 57.26 -10.15
N LEU A 13 16.54 56.80 -11.29
CA LEU A 13 16.32 55.43 -11.76
C LEU A 13 16.97 54.40 -10.83
N VAL A 14 18.18 54.68 -10.32
CA VAL A 14 18.84 53.84 -9.31
C VAL A 14 18.03 53.80 -8.02
N LEU A 15 17.50 54.94 -7.55
CA LEU A 15 16.68 55.00 -6.34
C LEU A 15 15.35 54.25 -6.51
N VAL A 16 14.70 54.33 -7.67
CA VAL A 16 13.48 53.58 -7.98
C VAL A 16 13.78 52.07 -8.03
N MET A 17 14.86 51.67 -8.70
CA MET A 17 15.27 50.27 -8.77
C MET A 17 15.62 49.72 -7.39
N ALA A 18 16.35 50.48 -6.57
CA ALA A 18 16.65 50.09 -5.19
C ALA A 18 15.38 50.01 -4.32
N GLY A 19 14.46 50.97 -4.50
CA GLY A 19 13.16 51.01 -3.80
C GLY A 19 12.24 49.84 -4.12
N ILE A 20 12.45 49.14 -5.25
CA ILE A 20 11.69 47.94 -5.63
C ILE A 20 12.47 46.66 -5.28
N ALA A 21 13.75 46.61 -5.63
CA ALA A 21 14.57 45.41 -5.49
C ALA A 21 14.82 45.04 -4.02
N VAL A 22 15.04 46.03 -3.15
CA VAL A 22 15.31 45.77 -1.72
C VAL A 22 14.09 45.19 -1.00
N PRO A 23 12.88 45.78 -1.08
CA PRO A 23 11.69 45.18 -0.46
C PRO A 23 11.35 43.80 -1.04
N LEU A 24 11.52 43.63 -2.35
CA LEU A 24 11.26 42.34 -3.01
C LEU A 24 12.24 41.27 -2.53
N ALA A 25 13.53 41.59 -2.44
CA ALA A 25 14.54 40.69 -1.88
C ALA A 25 14.25 40.37 -0.42
N VAL A 26 13.95 41.36 0.42
CA VAL A 26 13.60 41.14 1.84
C VAL A 26 12.36 40.26 1.98
N TYR A 27 11.37 40.40 1.09
CA TYR A 27 10.16 39.58 1.09
C TYR A 27 10.37 38.14 0.59
N LEU A 28 11.18 37.96 -0.47
CA LEU A 28 11.38 36.66 -1.10
C LEU A 28 12.47 35.82 -0.42
N THR A 29 13.52 36.44 0.11
CA THR A 29 14.69 35.73 0.67
C THR A 29 14.31 34.71 1.75
N PRO A 30 13.43 35.02 2.73
CA PRO A 30 13.03 34.02 3.74
C PRO A 30 12.34 32.81 3.13
N ARG A 31 11.56 33.00 2.05
CA ARG A 31 10.83 31.90 1.38
C ARG A 31 11.74 31.03 0.53
N VAL A 32 12.69 31.65 -0.16
CA VAL A 32 13.71 30.94 -0.93
C VAL A 32 14.61 30.14 0.01
N LEU A 33 15.05 30.75 1.12
CA LEU A 33 15.85 30.04 2.13
C LEU A 33 15.08 28.87 2.75
N ALA A 34 13.79 29.05 3.09
CA ALA A 34 12.96 27.96 3.59
C ALA A 34 12.73 26.82 2.57
N ALA A 35 12.81 27.10 1.27
CA ALA A 35 12.67 26.09 0.22
C ALA A 35 13.98 25.35 -0.09
N VAL A 36 15.13 26.02 0.09
CA VAL A 36 16.47 25.45 -0.19
C VAL A 36 17.06 24.75 1.04
N ASP A 37 16.70 25.20 2.24
CA ASP A 37 17.16 24.63 3.52
C ASP A 37 15.97 24.58 4.50
N PRO A 38 15.04 23.62 4.31
CA PRO A 38 13.90 23.48 5.19
C PRO A 38 14.40 23.21 6.61
N ALA A 39 13.85 23.94 7.58
CA ALA A 39 14.15 23.68 8.98
C ALA A 39 13.90 22.20 9.29
N PRO A 40 14.77 21.54 10.08
CA PRO A 40 14.57 20.14 10.44
C PRO A 40 13.18 20.01 11.07
N SER A 41 12.31 19.23 10.41
CA SER A 41 11.02 18.87 10.98
C SER A 41 11.28 18.25 12.34
N ALA A 42 10.61 18.77 13.38
CA ALA A 42 10.61 18.09 14.67
C ALA A 42 10.23 16.62 14.42
N PRO A 43 10.94 15.65 15.03
CA PRO A 43 10.62 14.26 14.84
C PRO A 43 9.14 14.06 15.17
N PRO A 44 8.39 13.30 14.35
CA PRO A 44 6.99 13.04 14.64
C PRO A 44 6.88 12.44 16.04
N VAL A 45 6.16 13.13 16.92
CA VAL A 45 5.79 12.58 18.22
C VAL A 45 4.62 11.63 17.98
N THR A 46 4.88 10.34 18.10
CA THR A 46 3.81 9.34 18.08
C THR A 46 2.85 9.62 19.24
N PRO A 47 1.56 9.94 18.98
CA PRO A 47 0.55 10.03 20.03
C PRO A 47 0.60 8.79 20.92
N SER A 48 0.42 8.93 22.22
CA SER A 48 0.47 7.79 23.15
C SER A 48 -0.41 6.59 22.73
N PRO A 49 -1.61 6.77 22.13
CA PRO A 49 -2.40 5.65 21.61
C PRO A 49 -1.79 4.91 20.40
N GLN A 50 -0.85 5.53 19.69
CA GLN A 50 -0.17 4.96 18.52
C GLN A 50 1.20 4.36 18.87
N VAL A 51 1.65 4.49 20.13
CA VAL A 51 2.86 3.81 20.60
C VAL A 51 2.54 2.33 20.78
N PRO A 52 3.18 1.42 20.04
CA PRO A 52 2.95 -0.02 20.22
C PRO A 52 3.31 -0.42 21.65
N PRO A 53 2.52 -1.29 22.30
CA PRO A 53 2.84 -1.75 23.63
C PRO A 53 4.16 -2.57 23.61
N THR A 54 5.06 -2.31 24.56
CA THR A 54 6.37 -3.00 24.67
C THR A 54 6.22 -4.49 24.98
N ALA A 55 5.05 -4.88 25.46
CA ALA A 55 4.61 -6.25 25.55
C ALA A 55 3.18 -6.32 25.02
N VAL A 56 2.96 -7.11 23.99
CA VAL A 56 1.61 -7.61 23.70
C VAL A 56 1.39 -8.70 24.75
N PRO A 57 0.54 -8.50 25.78
CA PRO A 57 0.10 -9.65 26.56
C PRO A 57 -0.41 -10.65 25.54
N LEU A 58 0.17 -11.87 25.53
CA LEU A 58 -0.43 -12.99 24.80
C LEU A 58 -1.91 -12.90 25.15
N PRO A 59 -2.81 -12.65 24.17
CA PRO A 59 -4.21 -12.60 24.51
C PRO A 59 -4.48 -13.92 25.21
N ASP A 60 -4.97 -13.86 26.46
CA ASP A 60 -5.71 -14.98 27.00
C ASP A 60 -6.68 -15.30 25.89
N VAL A 61 -6.46 -16.42 25.20
CA VAL A 61 -7.29 -16.82 24.08
C VAL A 61 -8.69 -16.80 24.65
N VAL A 62 -9.48 -15.79 24.25
CA VAL A 62 -10.75 -15.53 24.88
C VAL A 62 -11.56 -16.77 24.58
N THR A 63 -11.72 -17.62 25.59
CA THR A 63 -12.49 -18.84 25.43
C THR A 63 -13.88 -18.40 25.00
N PRO A 64 -14.47 -19.02 23.96
CA PRO A 64 -15.80 -18.67 23.53
C PRO A 64 -16.73 -18.63 24.75
N LEU A 65 -17.48 -17.54 24.88
CA LEU A 65 -18.50 -17.46 25.92
C LEU A 65 -19.47 -18.62 25.75
N SER A 66 -20.02 -19.10 26.87
CA SER A 66 -21.15 -20.04 26.81
C SER A 66 -22.24 -19.45 25.91
N PRO A 67 -22.91 -20.25 25.06
CA PRO A 67 -24.09 -19.81 24.33
C PRO A 67 -25.23 -19.29 25.23
N ALA A 68 -25.19 -19.60 26.54
CA ALA A 68 -26.10 -19.10 27.55
C ALA A 68 -25.59 -17.84 28.28
N ALA A 69 -24.47 -17.25 27.85
CA ALA A 69 -23.97 -16.01 28.42
C ALA A 69 -25.00 -14.89 28.18
N PRO A 70 -25.21 -14.00 29.16
CA PRO A 70 -26.11 -12.87 28.97
C PRO A 70 -25.56 -11.94 27.89
N ALA A 71 -26.45 -11.40 27.06
CA ALA A 71 -26.10 -10.38 26.08
C ALA A 71 -25.54 -9.14 26.79
N PRO A 72 -24.56 -8.43 26.20
CA PRO A 72 -24.07 -7.17 26.76
C PRO A 72 -25.21 -6.15 26.89
N ASP A 73 -25.31 -5.49 28.05
CA ASP A 73 -26.31 -4.45 28.27
C ASP A 73 -25.91 -3.15 27.55
N PRO A 74 -26.66 -2.69 26.52
CA PRO A 74 -26.36 -1.44 25.82
C PRO A 74 -26.35 -0.22 26.73
N ALA A 75 -27.15 -0.21 27.80
CA ALA A 75 -27.22 0.90 28.75
C ALA A 75 -25.94 1.02 29.61
N VAL A 76 -25.18 -0.07 29.74
CA VAL A 76 -23.86 -0.08 30.39
C VAL A 76 -22.76 0.17 29.36
N LEU A 77 -22.82 -0.50 28.20
CA LEU A 77 -21.79 -0.44 27.17
C LEU A 77 -21.66 0.97 26.56
N GLY A 78 -22.78 1.61 26.23
CA GLY A 78 -22.78 2.91 25.55
C GLY A 78 -22.01 4.00 26.29
N PRO A 79 -22.32 4.30 27.57
CA PRO A 79 -21.58 5.28 28.35
C PRO A 79 -20.08 4.97 28.51
N GLN A 80 -19.72 3.69 28.62
CA GLN A 80 -18.31 3.28 28.74
C GLN A 80 -17.54 3.53 27.44
N LEU A 81 -18.12 3.16 26.29
CA LEU A 81 -17.55 3.47 24.98
C LEU A 81 -17.51 4.98 24.77
N ASP A 82 -18.55 5.70 25.18
CA ASP A 82 -18.61 7.14 24.99
C ASP A 82 -17.46 7.86 25.71
N ALA A 83 -17.21 7.47 26.96
CA ALA A 83 -16.10 7.96 27.76
C ALA A 83 -14.74 7.54 27.19
N ALA A 84 -14.58 6.29 26.77
CA ALA A 84 -13.33 5.78 26.20
C ALA A 84 -12.96 6.45 24.87
N LEU A 85 -13.96 6.83 24.08
CA LEU A 85 -13.81 7.48 22.78
C LEU A 85 -13.73 9.01 22.87
N ALA A 86 -13.77 9.59 24.06
CA ALA A 86 -13.57 11.02 24.30
C ALA A 86 -12.07 11.39 24.23
N ILE A 87 -11.46 11.17 23.06
CA ILE A 87 -10.02 11.39 22.84
C ILE A 87 -9.76 12.88 22.54
N PRO A 88 -8.82 13.55 23.25
CA PRO A 88 -8.45 14.93 22.95
C PRO A 88 -7.90 15.08 21.52
N GLY A 89 -8.40 16.07 20.77
CA GLY A 89 -7.90 16.41 19.44
C GLY A 89 -9.01 16.77 18.44
N PRO A 90 -8.65 17.16 17.20
CA PRO A 90 -9.62 17.51 16.17
C PRO A 90 -10.27 16.28 15.49
N GLY A 91 -9.93 15.06 15.93
CA GLY A 91 -10.44 13.82 15.34
C GLY A 91 -11.93 13.60 15.62
N SER A 92 -12.54 12.70 14.84
CA SER A 92 -13.92 12.25 15.06
C SER A 92 -13.98 10.73 14.98
N PHE A 93 -15.00 10.13 15.60
CA PHE A 93 -15.22 8.69 15.56
C PHE A 93 -16.58 8.38 14.91
N ALA A 94 -16.63 7.35 14.10
CA ALA A 94 -17.87 6.74 13.62
C ALA A 94 -17.73 5.23 13.78
N GLY A 95 -18.78 4.56 14.24
CA GLY A 95 -18.74 3.11 14.41
C GLY A 95 -20.00 2.54 15.06
N THR A 96 -20.12 1.23 14.93
CA THR A 96 -21.24 0.43 15.43
C THR A 96 -20.69 -0.82 16.11
N VAL A 97 -21.31 -1.23 17.21
CA VAL A 97 -21.11 -2.55 17.83
C VAL A 97 -22.41 -3.33 17.67
N ILE A 98 -22.30 -4.55 17.18
CA ILE A 98 -23.42 -5.44 16.88
C ILE A 98 -23.20 -6.75 17.64
N ASP A 99 -24.26 -7.30 18.23
CA ASP A 99 -24.26 -8.67 18.72
C ASP A 99 -24.25 -9.63 17.52
N SER A 100 -23.23 -10.47 17.42
CA SER A 100 -23.09 -11.40 16.29
C SER A 100 -24.10 -12.55 16.31
N ALA A 101 -24.75 -12.82 17.45
CA ALA A 101 -25.71 -13.92 17.57
C ALA A 101 -27.06 -13.59 16.93
N ASP A 102 -27.54 -12.35 17.09
CA ASP A 102 -28.87 -11.94 16.62
C ASP A 102 -28.87 -10.67 15.74
N GLY A 103 -27.73 -10.01 15.59
CA GLY A 103 -27.58 -8.79 14.79
C GLY A 103 -28.05 -7.52 15.51
N ALA A 104 -28.36 -7.58 16.81
CA ALA A 104 -28.80 -6.42 17.57
C ALA A 104 -27.69 -5.36 17.66
N VAL A 105 -28.04 -4.09 17.40
CA VAL A 105 -27.11 -2.98 17.58
C VAL A 105 -26.98 -2.68 19.07
N LEU A 106 -25.78 -2.88 19.63
CA LEU A 106 -25.46 -2.64 21.03
C LEU A 106 -24.91 -1.24 21.28
N TYR A 107 -24.32 -0.61 20.25
CA TYR A 107 -23.83 0.76 20.28
C TYR A 107 -23.72 1.31 18.86
N ALA A 108 -24.04 2.59 18.68
CA ALA A 108 -23.86 3.30 17.41
C ALA A 108 -23.49 4.76 17.68
N ARG A 109 -22.45 5.25 16.99
CA ARG A 109 -22.08 6.66 16.94
C ARG A 109 -21.76 7.03 15.50
N ASP A 110 -22.52 7.95 14.92
CA ASP A 110 -22.38 8.38 13.51
C ASP A 110 -22.25 7.21 12.53
N ALA A 111 -23.00 6.13 12.76
CA ALA A 111 -22.83 4.84 12.07
C ALA A 111 -22.90 4.95 10.54
N ASP A 112 -23.75 5.85 10.02
CA ASP A 112 -23.96 6.05 8.59
C ASP A 112 -22.95 7.02 7.95
N ARG A 113 -22.02 7.59 8.73
CA ARG A 113 -21.04 8.55 8.22
C ARG A 113 -19.94 7.81 7.46
N PRO A 114 -19.76 8.06 6.14
CA PRO A 114 -18.71 7.40 5.37
C PRO A 114 -17.32 7.69 5.94
N GLN A 115 -16.49 6.65 6.01
CA GLN A 115 -15.08 6.73 6.43
C GLN A 115 -14.19 6.06 5.39
N PRO A 116 -12.94 6.54 5.19
CA PRO A 116 -11.93 5.74 4.51
C PRO A 116 -11.69 4.47 5.33
N PRO A 117 -11.93 3.27 4.78
CA PRO A 117 -11.86 2.04 5.56
C PRO A 117 -10.41 1.62 5.88
N ALA A 118 -9.42 2.25 5.23
CA ALA A 118 -8.04 1.77 5.20
C ALA A 118 -8.02 0.26 4.90
N SER A 119 -7.19 -0.52 5.61
CA SER A 119 -7.11 -1.97 5.43
C SER A 119 -8.39 -2.73 5.80
N ASN A 120 -9.41 -2.12 6.42
CA ASN A 120 -10.70 -2.79 6.61
C ASN A 120 -11.39 -3.14 5.28
N ILE A 121 -10.99 -2.49 4.17
CA ILE A 121 -11.43 -2.87 2.82
C ILE A 121 -11.10 -4.33 2.48
N LYS A 122 -10.06 -4.91 3.10
CA LYS A 122 -9.66 -6.30 2.90
C LYS A 122 -10.76 -7.28 3.32
N LEU A 123 -11.63 -6.93 4.28
CA LEU A 123 -12.78 -7.76 4.65
C LEU A 123 -13.75 -7.90 3.47
N LEU A 124 -14.06 -6.81 2.79
CA LEU A 124 -14.93 -6.83 1.61
C LEU A 124 -14.28 -7.60 0.46
N THR A 125 -12.98 -7.38 0.22
CA THR A 125 -12.22 -8.13 -0.78
C THR A 125 -12.21 -9.63 -0.49
N ALA A 126 -12.01 -10.03 0.78
CA ALA A 126 -12.02 -11.43 1.18
C ALA A 126 -13.40 -12.07 0.96
N VAL A 127 -14.48 -11.41 1.36
CA VAL A 127 -15.84 -11.90 1.10
C VAL A 127 -16.10 -12.05 -0.40
N ALA A 128 -15.71 -11.06 -1.21
CA ALA A 128 -15.86 -11.13 -2.66
C ALA A 128 -15.05 -12.28 -3.27
N ALA A 129 -13.80 -12.47 -2.85
CA ALA A 129 -12.93 -13.55 -3.31
C ALA A 129 -13.48 -14.93 -2.92
N MET A 130 -14.02 -15.08 -1.71
CA MET A 130 -14.62 -16.35 -1.27
C MET A 130 -15.97 -16.63 -1.94
N THR A 131 -16.75 -15.59 -2.27
CA THR A 131 -18.10 -15.73 -2.85
C THR A 131 -18.06 -15.95 -4.36
N TYR A 132 -17.20 -15.21 -5.06
CA TYR A 132 -17.15 -15.18 -6.53
C TYR A 132 -15.87 -15.75 -7.11
N GLY A 133 -14.83 -15.90 -6.29
CA GLY A 133 -13.62 -16.59 -6.69
C GLY A 133 -13.78 -18.11 -6.63
N ARG A 134 -12.67 -18.81 -6.86
CA ARG A 134 -12.54 -20.26 -6.72
C ARG A 134 -11.49 -20.51 -5.64
N PRO A 135 -11.84 -20.40 -4.34
CA PRO A 135 -10.86 -20.43 -3.25
C PRO A 135 -10.16 -21.79 -3.09
N ASP A 136 -10.70 -22.83 -3.72
CA ASP A 136 -10.12 -24.16 -3.85
C ASP A 136 -9.15 -24.30 -5.04
N GLN A 137 -9.11 -23.31 -5.93
CA GLN A 137 -8.26 -23.35 -7.12
C GLN A 137 -6.83 -22.91 -6.79
N VAL A 138 -5.86 -23.70 -7.24
CA VAL A 138 -4.46 -23.31 -7.28
C VAL A 138 -4.22 -22.39 -8.49
N LEU A 139 -3.54 -21.27 -8.28
CA LEU A 139 -3.09 -20.39 -9.35
C LEU A 139 -1.78 -20.95 -9.91
N GLU A 140 -1.71 -21.11 -11.23
CA GLU A 140 -0.60 -21.83 -11.89
C GLU A 140 0.26 -20.87 -12.72
N THR A 141 1.57 -21.07 -12.69
CA THR A 141 2.50 -20.45 -13.65
C THR A 141 2.97 -21.53 -14.63
N THR A 142 2.85 -21.28 -15.92
CA THR A 142 3.06 -22.31 -16.96
C THR A 142 4.05 -21.87 -18.03
N VAL A 143 4.68 -22.83 -18.71
CA VAL A 143 5.49 -22.58 -19.91
C VAL A 143 4.77 -23.15 -21.12
N LEU A 144 4.52 -22.30 -22.12
CA LEU A 144 3.81 -22.66 -23.35
C LEU A 144 4.72 -22.58 -24.56
N THR A 145 4.59 -23.49 -25.52
CA THR A 145 5.25 -23.38 -26.83
C THR A 145 4.38 -22.61 -27.83
N SER A 146 5.00 -21.99 -28.83
CA SER A 146 4.26 -21.40 -29.94
C SER A 146 4.12 -22.37 -31.11
N GLY A 147 2.88 -22.58 -31.57
CA GLY A 147 2.63 -23.30 -32.82
C GLY A 147 3.01 -22.50 -34.08
N THR A 148 3.08 -21.17 -33.98
CA THR A 148 3.35 -20.27 -35.12
C THR A 148 4.74 -19.63 -35.08
N ALA A 149 5.43 -19.69 -33.95
CA ALA A 149 6.80 -19.19 -33.78
C ALA A 149 7.71 -20.30 -33.21
N PRO A 150 8.23 -21.20 -34.05
CA PRO A 150 9.16 -22.23 -33.62
C PRO A 150 10.32 -21.63 -32.81
N GLY A 151 10.65 -22.24 -31.67
CA GLY A 151 11.68 -21.74 -30.76
C GLY A 151 11.21 -20.68 -29.76
N ALA A 152 9.94 -20.26 -29.77
CA ALA A 152 9.38 -19.39 -28.74
C ALA A 152 8.73 -20.19 -27.60
N LEU A 153 9.10 -19.83 -26.36
CA LEU A 153 8.49 -20.28 -25.11
C LEU A 153 7.86 -19.08 -24.40
N TYR A 154 6.67 -19.24 -23.84
CA TYR A 154 5.97 -18.21 -23.08
C TYR A 154 5.84 -18.65 -21.62
N LEU A 155 6.48 -17.92 -20.71
CA LEU A 155 6.23 -18.00 -19.28
C LEU A 155 4.94 -17.23 -18.98
N ARG A 156 3.85 -17.96 -18.77
CA ARG A 156 2.52 -17.39 -18.56
C ARG A 156 2.17 -17.36 -17.08
N GLY A 157 1.88 -16.15 -16.58
CA GLY A 157 1.39 -15.93 -15.22
C GLY A 157 -0.08 -16.27 -15.05
N GLY A 158 -0.42 -17.04 -14.01
CA GLY A 158 -1.79 -17.37 -13.63
C GLY A 158 -2.33 -16.61 -12.43
N GLY A 159 -1.58 -15.61 -11.94
CA GLY A 159 -1.92 -14.80 -10.75
C GLY A 159 -1.26 -15.27 -9.45
N ASP A 160 -0.34 -16.24 -9.50
CA ASP A 160 0.43 -16.64 -8.31
C ASP A 160 1.44 -15.53 -7.94
N VAL A 161 1.27 -14.98 -6.74
CA VAL A 161 2.16 -13.96 -6.18
C VAL A 161 3.16 -14.53 -5.17
N LEU A 162 3.07 -15.83 -4.86
CA LEU A 162 3.93 -16.52 -3.89
C LEU A 162 5.04 -17.32 -4.55
N LEU A 163 5.25 -17.15 -5.86
CA LEU A 163 6.29 -17.84 -6.63
C LEU A 163 7.68 -17.52 -6.08
N GLY A 164 8.52 -18.54 -5.90
CA GLY A 164 9.94 -18.37 -5.52
C GLY A 164 10.86 -18.34 -6.74
N SER A 165 12.02 -17.69 -6.62
CA SER A 165 13.02 -17.70 -7.71
C SER A 165 13.75 -19.05 -7.82
N GLY A 166 13.86 -19.77 -6.70
CA GLY A 166 14.57 -21.04 -6.55
C GLY A 166 13.75 -22.29 -6.92
N PRO A 167 14.16 -23.47 -6.44
CA PRO A 167 13.39 -24.70 -6.58
C PRO A 167 12.10 -24.64 -5.74
N SER A 168 11.11 -25.42 -6.14
CA SER A 168 9.87 -25.61 -5.39
C SER A 168 10.15 -26.25 -4.03
N ASP A 169 9.55 -25.72 -2.98
CA ASP A 169 9.58 -26.26 -1.61
C ASP A 169 8.15 -26.51 -1.11
N PRO A 170 7.67 -27.77 -1.03
CA PRO A 170 6.29 -28.06 -0.65
C PRO A 170 5.91 -27.56 0.75
N ASP A 171 6.88 -27.38 1.63
CA ASP A 171 6.67 -26.94 3.01
C ASP A 171 6.69 -25.40 3.14
N ALA A 172 7.10 -24.68 2.10
CA ALA A 172 7.12 -23.22 2.08
C ALA A 172 5.76 -22.60 1.71
N VAL A 173 5.55 -21.36 2.16
CA VAL A 173 4.42 -20.52 1.71
C VAL A 173 4.82 -19.75 0.45
N ILE A 174 5.85 -18.91 0.56
CA ILE A 174 6.53 -18.30 -0.58
C ILE A 174 7.57 -19.30 -1.09
N GLY A 175 7.53 -19.62 -2.38
CA GLY A 175 8.41 -20.63 -2.98
C GLY A 175 7.83 -22.05 -2.99
N ARG A 176 6.55 -22.22 -2.62
CA ARG A 176 5.88 -23.53 -2.80
C ARG A 176 6.02 -24.03 -4.24
N ALA A 177 5.75 -23.14 -5.18
CA ALA A 177 6.17 -23.28 -6.56
C ALA A 177 7.42 -22.40 -6.79
N GLY A 178 8.41 -22.96 -7.49
CA GLY A 178 9.67 -22.30 -7.76
C GLY A 178 9.99 -22.23 -9.25
N LEU A 179 10.49 -21.08 -9.71
CA LEU A 179 10.88 -20.87 -11.12
C LEU A 179 12.01 -21.80 -11.58
N ALA A 180 12.92 -22.20 -10.69
CA ALA A 180 14.00 -23.13 -11.07
C ALA A 180 13.46 -24.54 -11.36
N THR A 181 12.45 -25.00 -10.61
CA THR A 181 11.75 -26.26 -10.90
C THR A 181 10.99 -26.16 -12.21
N LEU A 182 10.21 -25.08 -12.42
CA LEU A 182 9.49 -24.89 -13.67
C LEU A 182 10.42 -24.86 -14.89
N ALA A 183 11.59 -24.25 -14.77
CA ALA A 183 12.59 -24.22 -15.83
C ALA A 183 13.16 -25.61 -16.14
N ALA A 184 13.43 -26.44 -15.13
CA ALA A 184 13.89 -27.82 -15.30
C ALA A 184 12.82 -28.68 -15.96
N ASP A 185 11.58 -28.63 -15.46
CA ASP A 185 10.45 -29.39 -16.02
C ASP A 185 10.17 -28.99 -17.47
N ALA A 186 10.28 -27.68 -17.78
CA ALA A 186 10.14 -27.20 -19.15
C ALA A 186 11.27 -27.69 -20.06
N ALA A 187 12.52 -27.73 -19.58
CA ALA A 187 13.64 -28.25 -20.36
C ALA A 187 13.49 -29.75 -20.65
N ASP A 188 13.09 -30.53 -19.66
CA ASP A 188 12.87 -31.99 -19.78
C ASP A 188 11.71 -32.33 -20.74
N ALA A 189 10.73 -31.44 -20.86
CA ALA A 189 9.60 -31.60 -21.78
C ALA A 189 9.94 -31.25 -23.24
N LEU A 190 11.07 -30.58 -23.51
CA LEU A 190 11.48 -30.17 -24.85
C LEU A 190 12.33 -31.26 -25.52
N PRO A 191 12.29 -31.40 -26.86
CA PRO A 191 13.12 -32.39 -27.54
C PRO A 191 14.61 -32.11 -27.39
N ASP A 192 15.45 -33.15 -27.29
CA ASP A 192 16.89 -32.97 -27.22
C ASP A 192 17.44 -32.17 -28.41
N GLY A 193 18.29 -31.18 -28.14
CA GLY A 193 18.96 -30.39 -29.18
C GLY A 193 18.06 -29.43 -29.98
N SER A 194 16.82 -29.21 -29.53
CA SER A 194 15.81 -28.38 -30.22
C SER A 194 15.97 -26.85 -30.03
N GLY A 195 17.03 -26.43 -29.34
CA GLY A 195 17.37 -25.01 -29.17
C GLY A 195 18.05 -24.37 -30.39
N PRO A 196 18.27 -23.05 -30.36
CA PRO A 196 18.02 -22.15 -29.23
C PRO A 196 16.53 -21.80 -29.05
N TYR A 197 16.13 -21.58 -27.80
CA TYR A 197 14.80 -21.08 -27.43
C TYR A 197 14.85 -19.62 -26.98
N SER A 198 13.82 -18.85 -27.30
CA SER A 198 13.55 -17.52 -26.75
C SER A 198 12.41 -17.61 -25.75
N VAL A 199 12.62 -17.09 -24.54
CA VAL A 199 11.59 -17.05 -23.49
C VAL A 199 10.96 -15.67 -23.45
N TYR A 200 9.64 -15.63 -23.53
CA TYR A 200 8.82 -14.42 -23.45
C TYR A 200 7.95 -14.48 -22.20
N LEU A 201 7.71 -13.34 -21.56
CA LEU A 201 6.75 -13.22 -20.47
C LEU A 201 5.36 -12.97 -21.06
N ASP A 202 4.39 -13.81 -20.70
CA ASP A 202 2.97 -13.61 -20.95
C ASP A 202 2.28 -13.24 -19.62
N ASP A 203 2.15 -11.93 -19.40
CA ASP A 203 1.48 -11.32 -18.25
C ASP A 203 0.07 -10.82 -18.61
N SER A 204 -0.50 -11.30 -19.72
CA SER A 204 -1.73 -10.74 -20.30
C SER A 204 -3.02 -11.14 -19.58
N LEU A 205 -2.95 -11.99 -18.55
CA LEU A 205 -4.13 -12.43 -17.79
C LEU A 205 -4.81 -11.25 -17.09
N PHE A 206 -4.04 -10.31 -16.55
CA PHE A 206 -4.55 -9.08 -15.96
C PHE A 206 -4.53 -7.95 -17.00
N ALA A 207 -5.57 -7.13 -16.99
CA ALA A 207 -5.70 -5.99 -17.89
C ALA A 207 -5.88 -4.69 -17.09
N GLY A 208 -5.51 -3.57 -17.70
CA GLY A 208 -5.60 -2.24 -17.08
C GLY A 208 -4.28 -1.75 -16.49
N ALA A 209 -4.35 -0.69 -15.69
CA ALA A 209 -3.18 -0.11 -15.05
C ALA A 209 -2.67 -1.04 -13.93
N THR A 210 -1.37 -1.30 -13.91
CA THR A 210 -0.72 -2.13 -12.89
C THR A 210 -0.58 -1.40 -11.54
N LEU A 211 -0.64 -0.07 -11.56
CA LEU A 211 -0.73 0.78 -10.38
C LEU A 211 -2.01 1.61 -10.44
N ASN A 212 -2.70 1.75 -9.30
CA ASN A 212 -3.81 2.69 -9.20
C ASN A 212 -3.27 4.12 -9.24
N PRO A 213 -3.70 4.97 -10.20
CA PRO A 213 -3.19 6.34 -10.36
C PRO A 213 -3.55 7.28 -9.19
N THR A 214 -4.40 6.85 -8.25
CA THR A 214 -4.72 7.62 -7.05
C THR A 214 -3.77 7.36 -5.88
N TRP A 215 -2.84 6.41 -5.99
CA TRP A 215 -1.83 6.20 -4.96
C TRP A 215 -0.91 7.40 -4.86
N ALA A 216 -0.45 7.70 -3.63
CA ALA A 216 0.57 8.71 -3.44
C ALA A 216 1.92 8.16 -3.90
N ASP A 217 2.66 8.94 -4.68
CA ASP A 217 3.98 8.55 -5.19
C ASP A 217 4.95 8.16 -4.07
N GLY A 218 4.83 8.81 -2.90
CA GLY A 218 5.65 8.51 -1.72
C GLY A 218 5.43 7.09 -1.17
N ASP A 219 4.20 6.57 -1.19
CA ASP A 219 3.88 5.22 -0.71
C ASP A 219 4.42 4.15 -1.67
N VAL A 220 4.34 4.43 -2.98
CA VAL A 220 4.93 3.57 -4.03
C VAL A 220 6.45 3.54 -3.89
N GLN A 221 7.09 4.70 -3.73
CA GLN A 221 8.55 4.80 -3.56
C GLN A 221 9.04 4.17 -2.26
N ALA A 222 8.22 4.18 -1.20
CA ALA A 222 8.52 3.52 0.06
C ALA A 222 8.39 1.99 -0.02
N GLY A 223 7.82 1.44 -1.09
CA GLY A 223 7.60 0.00 -1.26
C GLY A 223 6.35 -0.54 -0.57
N GLU A 224 5.46 0.34 -0.10
CA GLU A 224 4.18 -0.05 0.52
C GLU A 224 3.15 -0.51 -0.52
N VAL A 225 3.37 -0.14 -1.79
CA VAL A 225 2.50 -0.46 -2.92
C VAL A 225 3.33 -0.99 -4.09
N ALA A 226 3.12 -2.26 -4.43
CA ALA A 226 3.71 -2.88 -5.61
C ALA A 226 2.76 -2.83 -6.82
N PRO A 227 3.27 -2.74 -8.06
CA PRO A 227 2.48 -2.98 -9.26
C PRO A 227 1.85 -4.39 -9.25
N VAL A 228 0.61 -4.50 -9.71
CA VAL A 228 -0.12 -5.76 -9.79
C VAL A 228 0.05 -6.36 -11.19
N HIS A 229 0.65 -7.54 -11.23
CA HIS A 229 0.90 -8.35 -12.43
C HIS A 229 0.32 -9.76 -12.22
N ALA A 230 0.03 -10.48 -13.30
CA ALA A 230 -0.37 -11.89 -13.26
C ALA A 230 0.80 -12.84 -12.95
N LEU A 231 2.03 -12.33 -12.90
CA LEU A 231 3.20 -13.01 -12.38
C LEU A 231 3.93 -12.12 -11.39
N ALA A 232 4.15 -12.61 -10.17
CA ALA A 232 5.02 -11.96 -9.19
C ALA A 232 5.86 -13.00 -8.44
N VAL A 233 7.12 -12.66 -8.22
CA VAL A 233 8.03 -13.44 -7.39
C VAL A 233 8.03 -12.83 -5.99
N ASN A 234 8.02 -13.67 -4.96
CA ASN A 234 8.24 -13.25 -3.57
C ASN A 234 7.26 -12.15 -3.11
N SER A 235 5.96 -12.30 -3.39
CA SER A 235 4.92 -11.30 -3.08
C SER A 235 5.21 -9.90 -3.58
N ALA A 236 6.01 -9.78 -4.65
CA ALA A 236 6.52 -8.53 -5.21
C ALA A 236 7.40 -7.69 -4.25
N TRP A 237 7.90 -8.29 -3.16
CA TRP A 237 8.93 -7.65 -2.34
C TRP A 237 10.23 -7.51 -3.14
N LEU A 238 10.86 -6.34 -3.00
CA LEU A 238 12.11 -6.01 -3.69
C LEU A 238 13.30 -6.90 -3.28
N GLU A 239 13.25 -7.48 -2.08
CA GLU A 239 14.29 -8.38 -1.56
C GLU A 239 13.69 -9.74 -1.19
N GLU A 240 14.30 -10.82 -1.68
CA GLU A 240 13.92 -12.19 -1.39
C GLU A 240 14.25 -12.56 0.07
N GLY A 241 13.28 -13.08 0.81
CA GLY A 241 13.46 -13.52 2.21
C GLY A 241 13.15 -12.46 3.28
N ARG A 242 12.67 -11.27 2.92
CA ARG A 242 12.07 -10.35 3.90
C ARG A 242 10.72 -10.90 4.36
N THR A 243 10.73 -11.62 5.47
CA THR A 243 9.51 -11.88 6.25
C THR A 243 9.36 -10.73 7.24
N GLY A 244 8.25 -10.00 7.13
CA GLY A 244 7.84 -9.01 8.14
C GLY A 244 7.25 -9.68 9.37
#